data_AF-A0A970JN36-F1
#
_entry.id   AF-A0A970JN36-F1
#
_cell.length_a   1.000
_cell.length_b   1.000
_cell.length_c   1.000
_cell.angle_alpha   90.00
_cell.angle_beta   90.00
_cell.angle_gamma   90.00
#
_symmetry.space_group_name_H-M   'P 1'
#
loop_
_entity.id
_entity.type
_entity.pdbx_description
1 polymer ?
#
loop_
_entity_poly.entity_id
_entity_poly.type
_entity_poly.pdbx_seq_one_letter_code
_entity_poly.pdbx_strand_id
1 'polypeptide(L)'
;MTYRSGRPVWAGLLIVGTYFVAVPWALRKAAAWLAPALPGAMAWPYVRVPLGVAICALGAYVAARGYMVLAHMGKNWPGGRTMYLVDTNTYRFIRHPVFWGYTVFWVGRSIIAGSWSLLAATGLLAAGFAVVAALEERELAQRFGDDFLEYRRSVGAVIPDFAALVEDWRDIPNVGLIVITLARPLGEFLWRVRAVGMEHIPRKGPVVFASNHMTNADPWAIALFATRMIHFVTADEVFRHPFGRWFFGAQGAIRKKKWTRNVWVLREMKRIVDSGRAVGIFPQGQYNWDGGHNVVGDEVYRVLRFLNAPVVPVTFVGAHEAWPPWSFWPARSDWEVRFFEPVHPRDYADVAEFRKALDSKMFSTNGYPPVRRRGFASHKGITVVLWGCVRCGGAATLEETREGVRCRKCRSEFKVEPDLKIVDKANGRAMTEAQYRSTLLKMLADGKLEDAADGRLSLASRAKAYRIESTDLLTRVGEGTVSLTNEQLAFAGTSERGEAVCLEIPVADVDFTFLNGAGHLVVSAGPLGVYQFALIEDSNLRLEDYLMHARGRIVRMWPTPEEIRERARARRRQRQEAAEGAAEAEAAAEAGVEAEAGVE
;
A
#
# COMPACT_ATOMS: atom_id res chain seq x y z
N MET A 1 20.39 0.41 3.90
CA MET A 1 20.47 1.66 3.12
C MET A 1 19.19 2.48 3.32
N THR A 2 19.30 3.78 3.62
CA THR A 2 18.15 4.70 3.71
C THR A 2 18.03 5.49 2.42
N TYR A 3 16.92 5.33 1.70
CA TYR A 3 16.63 6.07 0.48
C TYR A 3 15.54 7.09 0.73
N ARG A 4 15.89 8.36 0.57
CA ARG A 4 14.93 9.45 0.44
C ARG A 4 14.96 9.88 -1.01
N SER A 5 13.80 9.99 -1.63
CA SER A 5 13.71 10.58 -2.97
C SER A 5 13.86 12.09 -2.86
N GLY A 6 15.10 12.52 -2.58
CA GLY A 6 15.43 13.85 -2.09
C GLY A 6 16.01 14.79 -3.13
N ARG A 7 15.65 14.66 -4.40
CA ARG A 7 16.10 15.62 -5.41
C ARG A 7 15.05 16.70 -5.64
N PRO A 8 15.45 17.99 -5.64
CA PRO A 8 14.50 19.09 -5.73
C PRO A 8 13.76 19.06 -7.07
N VAL A 9 12.48 19.42 -7.04
CA VAL A 9 11.59 19.53 -8.22
C VAL A 9 12.24 20.34 -9.36
N TRP A 10 13.10 21.31 -9.03
CA TRP A 10 13.89 22.11 -9.97
C TRP A 10 14.77 21.27 -10.91
N ALA A 11 15.31 20.13 -10.47
CA ALA A 11 16.10 19.25 -11.34
C ALA A 11 15.24 18.61 -12.44
N GLY A 12 13.99 18.26 -12.13
CA GLY A 12 13.01 17.84 -13.15
C GLY A 12 12.65 18.98 -14.10
N LEU A 13 12.45 20.19 -13.59
CA LEU A 13 12.18 21.37 -14.41
C LEU A 13 13.35 21.73 -15.33
N LEU A 14 14.59 21.54 -14.89
CA LEU A 14 15.78 21.71 -15.72
C LEU A 14 15.81 20.71 -16.87
N ILE A 15 15.56 19.42 -16.61
CA ILE A 15 15.45 18.41 -17.68
C ILE A 15 14.37 18.81 -18.69
N VAL A 16 13.18 19.19 -18.20
CA VAL A 16 12.09 19.63 -19.08
C VAL A 16 12.51 20.86 -19.89
N GLY A 17 13.10 21.88 -19.26
CA GLY A 17 13.61 23.07 -19.95
C GLY A 17 14.66 22.74 -21.01
N THR A 18 15.61 21.85 -20.71
CA THR A 18 16.65 21.45 -21.66
C THR A 18 16.05 20.75 -22.88
N TYR A 19 15.24 19.70 -22.68
CA TYR A 19 14.74 18.87 -23.78
C TYR A 19 13.54 19.46 -24.52
N PHE A 20 12.75 20.34 -23.90
CA PHE A 20 11.56 20.93 -24.54
C PHE A 20 11.71 22.40 -24.93
N VAL A 21 12.80 23.07 -24.53
CA VAL A 21 13.05 24.48 -24.90
C VAL A 21 14.44 24.65 -25.52
N ALA A 22 15.50 24.32 -24.78
CA ALA A 22 16.87 24.62 -25.21
C ALA A 22 17.31 23.83 -26.46
N VAL A 23 17.10 22.50 -26.46
CA VAL A 23 17.44 21.64 -27.60
C VAL A 23 16.61 21.98 -28.85
N PRO A 24 15.27 22.12 -28.80
CA PRO A 24 14.50 22.59 -29.95
C PRO A 24 14.98 23.94 -30.50
N TRP A 25 15.32 24.89 -29.63
CA TRP A 25 15.85 26.19 -30.03
C TRP A 25 17.21 26.05 -30.74
N ALA A 26 18.12 25.25 -30.18
CA ALA A 26 19.44 24.99 -30.74
C ALA A 26 19.36 24.28 -32.09
N LEU A 27 18.49 23.27 -32.21
CA LEU A 27 18.25 22.56 -33.48
C LEU A 27 17.75 23.50 -34.57
N ARG A 28 16.84 24.42 -34.24
CA ARG A 28 16.35 25.42 -35.20
C ARG A 28 17.47 26.35 -35.66
N LYS A 29 18.35 26.79 -34.74
CA LYS A 29 19.51 27.62 -35.07
C LYS A 29 20.51 26.87 -35.95
N ALA A 30 20.83 25.63 -35.62
CA ALA A 30 21.71 24.76 -36.41
C ALA A 30 21.11 24.49 -37.81
N ALA A 31 19.82 24.19 -37.90
CA ALA A 31 19.13 23.97 -39.17
C ALA A 31 19.13 25.23 -40.06
N ALA A 32 18.98 26.42 -39.47
CA ALA A 32 19.08 27.67 -40.21
C ALA A 32 20.51 27.93 -40.72
N TRP A 33 21.52 27.59 -39.92
CA TRP A 33 22.93 27.72 -40.31
C TRP A 33 23.33 26.74 -41.43
N LEU A 34 22.78 25.51 -41.42
CA LEU A 34 23.03 24.48 -42.44
C LEU A 34 22.21 24.67 -43.72
N ALA A 35 21.13 25.45 -43.68
CA ALA A 35 20.19 25.59 -44.80
C ALA A 35 20.83 26.01 -46.14
N PRO A 36 21.82 26.94 -46.18
CA PRO A 36 22.45 27.33 -47.45
C PRO A 36 23.24 26.21 -48.13
N ALA A 37 23.68 25.19 -47.38
CA ALA A 37 24.56 24.12 -47.87
C ALA A 37 23.80 22.84 -48.27
N LEU A 38 22.47 22.82 -48.11
CA LEU A 38 21.66 21.62 -48.29
C LEU A 38 20.51 21.84 -49.26
N PRO A 39 19.95 20.77 -49.87
CA PRO A 39 18.85 20.89 -50.81
C PRO A 39 17.60 21.52 -50.16
N GLY A 40 16.71 22.04 -51.01
CA GLY A 40 15.39 22.57 -50.63
C GLY A 40 14.45 21.51 -50.04
N ALA A 41 13.14 21.71 -50.14
CA ALA A 41 12.19 20.80 -49.48
C ALA A 41 12.28 19.34 -49.99
N MET A 42 12.12 18.36 -49.10
CA MET A 42 12.02 16.94 -49.46
C MET A 42 10.85 16.68 -50.42
N ALA A 43 11.08 15.89 -51.48
CA ALA A 43 10.21 15.75 -52.65
C ALA A 43 8.98 14.83 -52.50
N TRP A 44 8.60 14.38 -51.30
CA TRP A 44 7.52 13.38 -51.09
C TRP A 44 6.34 13.89 -50.24
N PRO A 45 5.57 14.90 -50.67
CA PRO A 45 4.60 15.60 -49.82
C PRO A 45 3.51 14.69 -49.23
N TYR A 46 3.01 13.71 -49.97
CA TYR A 46 1.87 12.86 -49.55
C TYR A 46 2.23 11.77 -48.53
N VAL A 47 3.47 11.25 -48.55
CA VAL A 47 3.92 10.16 -47.65
C VAL A 47 4.62 10.73 -46.41
N ARG A 48 5.21 11.92 -46.55
CA ARG A 48 6.07 12.53 -45.56
C ARG A 48 5.38 12.82 -44.23
N VAL A 49 4.17 13.37 -44.24
CA VAL A 49 3.44 13.67 -43.00
C VAL A 49 3.06 12.40 -42.23
N PRO A 50 2.36 11.40 -42.81
CA PRO A 50 2.01 10.20 -42.06
C PRO A 50 3.23 9.41 -41.59
N LEU A 51 4.28 9.28 -42.43
CA LEU A 51 5.52 8.62 -42.05
C LEU A 51 6.23 9.36 -40.90
N GLY A 52 6.35 10.68 -41.02
CA GLY A 52 6.98 11.50 -39.98
C GLY A 52 6.22 11.48 -38.66
N VAL A 53 4.88 11.44 -38.69
CA VAL A 53 4.04 11.28 -37.49
C VAL A 53 4.26 9.91 -36.83
N ALA A 54 4.30 8.83 -37.60
CA ALA A 54 4.58 7.50 -37.08
C ALA A 54 5.96 7.41 -36.42
N ILE A 55 6.99 7.99 -37.05
CA ILE A 55 8.35 8.07 -36.51
C ILE A 55 8.38 8.93 -35.23
N CYS A 56 7.68 10.06 -35.20
CA CYS A 56 7.56 10.89 -33.99
C CYS A 56 6.91 10.11 -32.85
N ALA A 57 5.82 9.39 -33.12
CA ALA A 57 5.11 8.61 -32.11
C ALA A 57 6.00 7.52 -31.50
N LEU A 58 6.74 6.77 -32.34
CA LEU A 58 7.69 5.76 -31.88
C LEU A 58 8.82 6.39 -31.04
N GLY A 59 9.43 7.46 -31.54
CA GLY A 59 10.52 8.13 -30.83
C GLY A 59 10.10 8.69 -29.47
N ALA A 60 8.96 9.40 -29.43
CA ALA A 60 8.40 9.93 -28.20
C ALA A 60 8.04 8.80 -27.20
N TYR A 61 7.48 7.71 -27.71
CA TYR A 61 7.12 6.55 -26.91
C TYR A 61 8.34 5.90 -26.25
N VAL A 62 9.38 5.57 -27.02
CA VAL A 62 10.61 4.95 -26.51
C VAL A 62 11.33 5.88 -25.53
N ALA A 63 11.40 7.18 -25.83
CA ALA A 63 12.05 8.14 -24.94
C ALA A 63 11.32 8.29 -23.61
N ALA A 64 10.00 8.49 -23.64
CA ALA A 64 9.19 8.65 -22.44
C ALA A 64 9.20 7.38 -21.60
N ARG A 65 9.04 6.20 -22.22
CA ARG A 65 9.08 4.92 -21.51
C ARG A 65 10.46 4.63 -20.94
N GLY A 66 11.53 4.82 -21.71
CA GLY A 66 12.90 4.67 -21.25
C GLY A 66 13.18 5.53 -20.01
N TYR A 67 12.74 6.79 -20.02
CA TYR A 67 12.87 7.67 -18.86
C TYR A 67 12.09 7.14 -17.64
N MET A 68 10.82 6.74 -17.80
CA MET A 68 10.01 6.20 -16.69
C MET A 68 10.61 4.91 -16.11
N VAL A 69 11.08 4.00 -16.96
CA VAL A 69 11.74 2.75 -16.54
C VAL A 69 13.03 3.07 -15.77
N LEU A 70 13.87 3.98 -16.27
CA LEU A 70 15.11 4.38 -15.60
C LEU A 70 14.86 5.06 -14.26
N ALA A 71 13.89 5.98 -14.21
CA ALA A 71 13.48 6.68 -13.01
C ALA A 71 13.00 5.71 -11.92
N HIS A 72 12.27 4.67 -12.32
CA HIS A 72 11.67 3.70 -11.43
C HIS A 72 12.62 2.57 -11.03
N MET A 73 13.22 1.86 -11.98
CA MET A 73 14.06 0.66 -11.74
C MET A 73 15.50 1.00 -11.40
N GLY A 74 16.04 1.99 -12.11
CA GLY A 74 17.39 2.53 -11.86
C GLY A 74 17.41 3.50 -10.68
N LYS A 75 16.25 3.85 -10.11
CA LYS A 75 16.07 4.86 -9.05
C LYS A 75 16.77 6.18 -9.37
N ASN A 76 16.74 6.53 -10.66
CA ASN A 76 17.46 7.67 -11.25
C ASN A 76 16.71 9.01 -11.11
N TRP A 77 15.56 9.05 -10.47
CA TRP A 77 14.70 10.24 -10.44
C TRP A 77 15.28 11.45 -9.67
N PRO A 78 15.17 12.68 -10.19
CA PRO A 78 15.04 13.12 -11.58
C PRO A 78 16.44 13.44 -12.16
N GLY A 79 17.00 12.53 -12.96
CA GLY A 79 18.29 12.71 -13.65
C GLY A 79 19.53 12.51 -12.78
N GLY A 80 19.54 11.51 -11.91
CA GLY A 80 20.65 11.20 -11.01
C GLY A 80 21.66 10.22 -11.53
N ARG A 81 22.48 9.69 -10.63
CA ARG A 81 23.22 8.46 -10.90
C ARG A 81 22.29 7.29 -10.64
N THR A 82 22.22 6.34 -11.56
CA THR A 82 21.44 5.10 -11.41
C THR A 82 21.93 4.32 -10.20
N MET A 83 21.07 3.98 -9.25
CA MET A 83 21.47 3.15 -8.11
C MET A 83 21.68 1.69 -8.48
N TYR A 84 20.95 1.25 -9.50
CA TYR A 84 20.95 -0.12 -9.96
C TYR A 84 21.04 -0.15 -11.48
N LEU A 85 21.69 -1.20 -11.99
CA LEU A 85 21.68 -1.50 -13.40
C LEU A 85 20.25 -1.82 -13.87
N VAL A 86 19.89 -1.26 -15.02
CA VAL A 86 18.60 -1.51 -15.69
C VAL A 86 18.92 -2.27 -16.97
N ASP A 87 18.73 -3.58 -16.93
CA ASP A 87 19.05 -4.54 -17.98
C ASP A 87 17.79 -5.21 -18.58
N THR A 88 16.61 -4.69 -18.23
CA THR A 88 15.31 -5.26 -18.59
C THR A 88 14.42 -4.21 -19.27
N ASN A 89 13.27 -4.64 -19.78
CA ASN A 89 12.25 -3.75 -20.33
C ASN A 89 12.77 -2.98 -21.56
N THR A 90 12.45 -1.69 -21.70
CA THR A 90 12.87 -0.84 -22.83
C THR A 90 14.38 -0.76 -23.00
N TYR A 91 15.16 -1.12 -21.98
CA TYR A 91 16.61 -1.22 -22.04
C TYR A 91 17.11 -2.52 -22.70
N ARG A 92 16.25 -3.53 -22.93
CA ARG A 92 16.55 -4.66 -23.83
C ARG A 92 16.35 -4.31 -25.30
N PHE A 93 15.44 -3.38 -25.61
CA PHE A 93 15.25 -2.87 -26.96
C PHE A 93 16.50 -2.13 -27.46
N ILE A 94 17.06 -1.26 -26.64
CA ILE A 94 18.31 -0.55 -26.94
C ILE A 94 18.96 -0.04 -25.66
N ARG A 95 20.30 0.06 -25.62
CA ARG A 95 21.02 0.45 -24.38
C ARG A 95 20.68 1.86 -23.88
N HIS A 96 20.39 2.79 -24.79
CA HIS A 96 20.15 4.21 -24.49
C HIS A 96 18.81 4.69 -25.07
N PRO A 97 17.67 4.21 -24.55
CA PRO A 97 16.36 4.43 -25.17
C PRO A 97 15.91 5.89 -25.11
N VAL A 98 16.32 6.65 -24.08
CA VAL A 98 15.98 8.08 -23.97
C VAL A 98 16.61 8.88 -25.10
N PHE A 99 17.93 8.72 -25.29
CA PHE A 99 18.66 9.41 -26.36
C PHE A 99 18.20 8.95 -27.74
N TRP A 100 18.09 7.64 -27.95
CA TRP A 100 17.66 7.09 -29.23
C TRP A 100 16.24 7.55 -29.60
N GLY A 101 15.28 7.43 -28.67
CA GLY A 101 13.90 7.83 -28.91
C GLY A 101 13.76 9.33 -29.20
N TYR A 102 14.51 10.17 -28.49
CA TYR A 102 14.48 11.61 -28.72
C TYR A 102 15.10 12.01 -30.07
N THR A 103 16.18 11.34 -30.49
CA THR A 103 16.74 11.50 -31.85
C THR A 103 15.73 11.07 -32.92
N VAL A 104 15.10 9.90 -32.76
CA VAL A 104 14.09 9.39 -33.69
C VAL A 104 12.89 10.34 -33.79
N PHE A 105 12.45 10.91 -32.67
CA PHE A 105 11.42 11.95 -32.66
C PHE A 105 11.79 13.14 -33.55
N TRP A 106 13.02 13.62 -33.47
CA TRP A 106 13.49 14.74 -34.29
C TRP A 106 13.68 14.38 -35.77
N VAL A 107 14.07 13.14 -36.07
CA VAL A 107 14.05 12.61 -37.44
C VAL A 107 12.62 12.70 -38.00
N GLY A 108 11.62 12.22 -37.26
CA GLY A 108 10.21 12.35 -37.65
C GLY A 108 9.79 13.80 -37.87
N ARG A 109 10.20 14.72 -36.99
CA ARG A 109 9.92 16.16 -37.15
C ARG A 109 10.58 16.77 -38.39
N SER A 110 11.81 16.37 -38.70
CA SER A 110 12.52 16.82 -39.91
C SER A 110 11.81 16.35 -41.18
N ILE A 111 11.29 15.12 -41.17
CA ILE A 111 10.48 14.55 -42.24
C ILE A 111 9.19 15.36 -42.34
N ILE A 112 8.39 15.54 -41.29
CA ILE A 112 7.15 16.34 -41.34
C ILE A 112 7.39 17.73 -41.96
N ALA A 113 8.45 18.41 -41.49
CA ALA A 113 8.85 19.72 -42.00
C ALA A 113 9.40 19.69 -43.43
N GLY A 114 9.83 18.53 -43.93
CA GLY A 114 10.48 18.35 -45.22
C GLY A 114 11.83 19.05 -45.33
N SER A 115 12.56 19.14 -44.22
CA SER A 115 13.78 19.94 -44.11
C SER A 115 15.02 19.06 -43.99
N TRP A 116 15.86 19.04 -45.04
CA TRP A 116 17.17 18.39 -45.00
C TRP A 116 18.10 19.02 -43.96
N SER A 117 18.03 20.34 -43.77
CA SER A 117 18.85 21.04 -42.79
C SER A 117 18.48 20.70 -41.35
N LEU A 118 17.18 20.49 -41.06
CA LEU A 118 16.74 19.99 -39.76
C LEU A 118 17.14 18.52 -39.55
N LEU A 119 17.12 17.70 -40.60
CA LEU A 119 17.61 16.32 -40.53
C LEU A 119 19.12 16.27 -40.24
N ALA A 120 19.90 17.11 -40.92
CA ALA A 120 21.34 17.24 -40.68
C ALA A 120 21.65 17.76 -39.26
N ALA A 121 20.93 18.76 -38.77
CA ALA A 121 21.02 19.22 -37.38
C ALA A 121 20.67 18.12 -36.38
N THR A 122 19.69 17.26 -36.71
CA THR A 122 19.36 16.07 -35.91
C THR A 122 20.49 15.05 -35.91
N GLY A 123 21.23 14.91 -37.02
CA GLY A 123 22.45 14.10 -37.08
C GLY A 123 23.54 14.59 -36.12
N LEU A 124 23.74 15.90 -36.01
CA LEU A 124 24.66 16.48 -35.02
C LEU A 124 24.22 16.20 -33.58
N LEU A 125 22.91 16.31 -33.30
CA LEU A 125 22.34 15.93 -32.01
C LEU A 125 22.59 14.44 -31.69
N ALA A 126 22.39 13.55 -32.67
CA ALA A 126 22.62 12.12 -32.52
C ALA A 126 24.10 11.82 -32.21
N ALA A 127 25.04 12.48 -32.89
CA ALA A 127 26.46 12.37 -32.61
C ALA A 127 26.80 12.85 -31.19
N GLY A 128 26.23 13.98 -30.76
CA GLY A 128 26.37 14.48 -29.39
C GLY A 128 25.88 13.47 -28.35
N PHE A 129 24.69 12.88 -28.56
CA PHE A 129 24.20 11.83 -27.67
C PHE A 129 25.03 10.55 -27.71
N ALA A 130 25.62 10.18 -28.84
CA ALA A 130 26.52 9.02 -28.91
C ALA A 130 27.78 9.24 -28.04
N VAL A 131 28.31 10.47 -28.01
CA VAL A 131 29.41 10.83 -27.10
C VAL A 131 28.97 10.73 -25.64
N VAL A 132 27.81 11.30 -25.29
CA VAL A 132 27.26 11.22 -23.91
C VAL A 132 27.03 9.77 -23.51
N ALA A 133 26.40 8.96 -24.37
CA ALA A 133 26.18 7.53 -24.15
C ALA A 133 27.50 6.80 -23.90
N ALA A 134 28.55 7.06 -24.68
CA ALA A 134 29.86 6.44 -24.48
C ALA A 134 30.51 6.81 -23.13
N LEU A 135 30.31 8.04 -22.66
CA LEU A 135 30.76 8.46 -21.32
C LEU A 135 29.96 7.79 -20.22
N GLU A 136 28.63 7.70 -20.37
CA GLU A 136 27.77 6.97 -19.43
C GLU A 136 28.13 5.48 -19.36
N GLU A 137 28.41 4.82 -20.50
CA GLU A 137 28.82 3.42 -20.52
C GLU A 137 30.15 3.18 -19.77
N ARG A 138 31.08 4.16 -19.77
CA ARG A 138 32.31 4.08 -18.98
C ARG A 138 32.01 4.14 -17.48
N GLU A 139 31.15 5.06 -17.05
CA GLU A 139 30.71 5.15 -15.66
C GLU A 139 29.97 3.88 -15.22
N LEU A 140 29.08 3.35 -16.06
CA LEU A 140 28.34 2.12 -15.77
C LEU A 140 29.27 0.90 -15.66
N ALA A 141 30.28 0.79 -16.53
CA ALA A 141 31.28 -0.28 -16.45
C ALA A 141 32.12 -0.18 -15.18
N GLN A 142 32.55 1.02 -14.79
CA GLN A 142 33.29 1.23 -13.53
C GLN A 142 32.45 0.86 -12.30
N ARG A 143 31.14 1.09 -12.37
CA ARG A 143 30.25 0.93 -11.22
C ARG A 143 29.68 -0.47 -11.05
N PHE A 144 29.23 -1.08 -12.15
CA PHE A 144 28.54 -2.36 -12.14
C PHE A 144 29.42 -3.51 -12.64
N GLY A 145 30.65 -3.22 -13.10
CA GLY A 145 31.62 -4.24 -13.47
C GLY A 145 31.10 -5.20 -14.53
N ASP A 146 31.25 -6.49 -14.25
CA ASP A 146 30.93 -7.58 -15.17
C ASP A 146 29.46 -7.64 -15.57
N ASP A 147 28.53 -7.31 -14.66
CA ASP A 147 27.09 -7.29 -14.94
C ASP A 147 26.76 -6.34 -16.11
N PHE A 148 27.39 -5.16 -16.13
CA PHE A 148 27.20 -4.21 -17.22
C PHE A 148 27.91 -4.65 -18.50
N LEU A 149 29.10 -5.27 -18.38
CA LEU A 149 29.83 -5.76 -19.54
C LEU A 149 29.08 -6.88 -20.26
N GLU A 150 28.43 -7.78 -19.51
CA GLU A 150 27.55 -8.82 -20.05
C GLU A 150 26.33 -8.20 -20.75
N TYR A 151 25.64 -7.27 -20.08
CA TYR A 151 24.54 -6.51 -20.67
C TYR A 151 24.94 -5.76 -21.96
N ARG A 152 26.13 -5.17 -21.98
CA ARG A 152 26.66 -4.46 -23.16
C ARG A 152 26.89 -5.39 -24.35
N ARG A 153 27.20 -6.67 -24.12
CA ARG A 153 27.37 -7.66 -25.19
C ARG A 153 26.02 -8.11 -25.77
N SER A 154 24.97 -8.17 -24.95
CA SER A 154 23.66 -8.67 -25.36
C SER A 154 22.75 -7.62 -26.00
N VAL A 155 22.95 -6.33 -25.69
CA VAL A 155 22.08 -5.25 -26.21
C VAL A 155 22.89 -4.24 -27.02
N GLY A 156 22.39 -3.87 -28.20
CA GLY A 156 22.99 -2.86 -29.08
C GLY A 156 22.84 -1.41 -28.55
N ALA A 157 23.82 -0.55 -28.85
CA ALA A 157 23.72 0.89 -28.57
C ALA A 157 22.97 1.69 -29.65
N VAL A 158 22.97 1.21 -30.89
CA VAL A 158 22.46 1.95 -32.06
C VAL A 158 21.37 1.19 -32.79
N ILE A 159 21.59 -0.12 -33.02
CA ILE A 159 20.64 -1.01 -33.68
C ILE A 159 19.74 -1.61 -32.60
N PRO A 160 18.42 -1.34 -32.65
CA PRO A 160 17.51 -1.86 -31.65
C PRO A 160 17.04 -3.29 -31.95
N ASP A 161 16.61 -3.99 -30.91
CA ASP A 161 15.88 -5.26 -31.01
C ASP A 161 14.37 -5.03 -30.83
N PHE A 162 13.64 -4.93 -31.94
CA PHE A 162 12.19 -4.71 -31.93
C PHE A 162 11.40 -5.87 -31.28
N ALA A 163 11.93 -7.09 -31.23
CA ALA A 163 11.27 -8.18 -30.53
C ALA A 163 11.21 -7.90 -29.03
N ALA A 164 12.30 -7.37 -28.45
CA ALA A 164 12.36 -6.97 -27.06
C ALA A 164 11.38 -5.85 -26.71
N LEU A 165 11.08 -4.92 -27.63
CA LEU A 165 10.10 -3.84 -27.39
C LEU A 165 8.67 -4.38 -27.26
N VAL A 166 8.34 -5.45 -28.00
CA VAL A 166 7.04 -6.11 -27.93
C VAL A 166 6.92 -6.96 -26.67
N GLU A 167 7.99 -7.65 -26.27
CA GLU A 167 8.03 -8.41 -25.01
C GLU A 167 7.89 -7.50 -23.78
N ASP A 168 8.58 -6.36 -23.79
CA ASP A 168 8.57 -5.34 -22.72
C ASP A 168 7.13 -4.89 -22.34
N TRP A 169 6.22 -4.76 -23.31
CA TRP A 169 4.81 -4.45 -23.05
C TRP A 169 4.11 -5.44 -22.10
N ARG A 170 4.60 -6.68 -22.01
CA ARG A 170 4.00 -7.74 -21.19
C ARG A 170 4.57 -7.83 -19.78
N ASP A 171 5.75 -7.26 -19.54
CA ASP A 171 6.44 -7.33 -18.26
C ASP A 171 6.09 -6.15 -17.34
N ILE A 172 6.10 -4.92 -17.86
CA ILE A 172 5.64 -3.74 -17.12
C ILE A 172 4.71 -2.89 -18.00
N PRO A 173 3.41 -2.83 -17.68
CA PRO A 173 2.46 -2.04 -18.44
C PRO A 173 2.70 -0.53 -18.25
N ASN A 174 2.51 0.23 -19.33
CA ASN A 174 2.66 1.69 -19.34
C ASN A 174 1.82 2.37 -18.26
N VAL A 175 0.62 1.85 -17.97
CA VAL A 175 -0.26 2.38 -16.92
C VAL A 175 0.45 2.37 -15.56
N GLY A 176 1.09 1.27 -15.18
CA GLY A 176 1.83 1.19 -13.91
C GLY A 176 2.99 2.18 -13.84
N LEU A 177 3.76 2.31 -14.93
CA LEU A 177 4.87 3.28 -15.01
C LEU A 177 4.38 4.72 -14.89
N ILE A 178 3.31 5.08 -15.59
CA ILE A 178 2.71 6.42 -15.53
C ILE A 178 2.23 6.70 -14.12
N VAL A 179 1.48 5.78 -13.51
CA VAL A 179 0.95 5.97 -12.16
C VAL A 179 2.08 6.14 -11.15
N ILE A 180 3.11 5.31 -11.18
CA ILE A 180 4.23 5.42 -10.25
C ILE A 180 5.01 6.73 -10.47
N THR A 181 5.20 7.14 -11.72
CA THR A 181 5.86 8.40 -12.07
C THR A 181 5.10 9.60 -11.54
N LEU A 182 3.77 9.58 -11.60
CA LEU A 182 2.89 10.65 -11.10
C LEU A 182 2.69 10.60 -9.57
N ALA A 183 2.59 9.40 -9.01
CA ALA A 183 2.38 9.18 -7.57
C ALA A 183 3.62 9.57 -6.75
N ARG A 184 4.82 9.48 -7.33
CA ARG A 184 6.07 9.79 -6.66
C ARG A 184 6.18 11.24 -6.15
N PRO A 185 6.06 12.29 -6.99
CA PRO A 185 6.09 13.67 -6.50
C PRO A 185 4.94 13.96 -5.53
N LEU A 186 3.78 13.34 -5.73
CA LEU A 186 2.64 13.47 -4.82
C LEU A 186 2.96 12.87 -3.44
N GLY A 187 3.54 11.68 -3.39
CA GLY A 187 3.97 11.02 -2.16
C GLY A 187 5.10 11.78 -1.45
N GLU A 188 6.06 12.34 -2.20
CA GLU A 188 7.11 13.19 -1.65
C GLU A 188 6.54 14.47 -1.02
N PHE A 189 5.58 15.11 -1.69
CA PHE A 189 4.96 16.35 -1.24
C PHE A 189 4.00 16.17 -0.06
N LEU A 190 3.18 15.11 -0.10
CA LEU A 190 2.22 14.81 0.96
C LEU A 190 2.88 14.07 2.12
N TRP A 191 3.53 12.95 1.86
CA TRP A 191 3.91 11.99 2.90
C TRP A 191 5.41 11.87 3.15
N ARG A 192 6.23 12.69 2.48
CA ARG A 192 7.70 12.69 2.59
C ARG A 192 8.28 11.28 2.58
N VAL A 193 7.72 10.43 1.71
CA VAL A 193 7.89 8.97 1.78
C VAL A 193 9.38 8.61 1.71
N ARG A 194 9.84 7.73 2.60
CA ARG A 194 11.20 7.21 2.62
C ARG A 194 11.22 5.69 2.71
N ALA A 195 12.28 5.07 2.22
CA ALA A 195 12.49 3.64 2.36
C ALA A 195 13.78 3.32 3.12
N VAL A 196 13.74 2.24 3.89
CA VAL A 196 14.89 1.67 4.59
C VAL A 196 14.99 0.20 4.20
N GLY A 197 16.22 -0.29 3.98
CA GLY A 197 16.48 -1.70 3.68
C GLY A 197 16.23 -2.09 2.22
N MET A 198 16.29 -1.13 1.29
CA MET A 198 16.08 -1.40 -0.15
C MET A 198 17.05 -2.43 -0.74
N GLU A 199 18.22 -2.63 -0.12
CA GLU A 199 19.17 -3.69 -0.45
C GLU A 199 18.58 -5.10 -0.32
N HIS A 200 17.57 -5.28 0.54
CA HIS A 200 16.91 -6.57 0.75
C HIS A 200 15.92 -6.93 -0.35
N ILE A 201 15.67 -6.05 -1.32
CA ILE A 201 14.71 -6.28 -2.40
C ILE A 201 15.36 -7.13 -3.50
N PRO A 202 14.93 -8.39 -3.72
CA PRO A 202 15.49 -9.23 -4.77
C PRO A 202 15.22 -8.66 -6.16
N ARG A 203 16.30 -8.50 -6.94
CA ARG A 203 16.27 -7.90 -8.28
C ARG A 203 15.69 -8.83 -9.34
N LYS A 204 15.97 -10.13 -9.21
CA LYS A 204 15.59 -11.21 -10.14
C LYS A 204 14.99 -12.37 -9.36
N GLY A 205 14.31 -13.28 -10.06
CA GLY A 205 13.75 -14.51 -9.47
C GLY A 205 12.44 -14.32 -8.71
N PRO A 206 11.84 -15.41 -8.21
CA PRO A 206 10.58 -15.40 -7.47
C PRO A 206 10.70 -14.63 -6.15
N VAL A 207 9.71 -13.82 -5.80
CA VAL A 207 9.64 -13.16 -4.49
C VAL A 207 8.21 -12.86 -4.07
N VAL A 208 7.93 -12.94 -2.77
CA VAL A 208 6.67 -12.48 -2.19
C VAL A 208 6.94 -11.33 -1.22
N PHE A 209 6.24 -10.21 -1.37
CA PHE A 209 6.23 -9.13 -0.38
C PHE A 209 5.07 -9.36 0.58
N ALA A 210 5.36 -9.40 1.88
CA ALA A 210 4.35 -9.53 2.93
C ALA A 210 4.42 -8.33 3.87
N SER A 211 3.31 -7.61 4.06
CA SER A 211 3.30 -6.35 4.82
C SER A 211 2.14 -6.23 5.81
N ASN A 212 2.32 -5.41 6.84
CA ASN A 212 1.18 -4.85 7.58
C ASN A 212 0.32 -3.97 6.67
N HIS A 213 -0.99 -3.88 6.94
CA HIS A 213 -1.93 -3.13 6.11
C HIS A 213 -2.59 -1.97 6.87
N MET A 214 -2.17 -0.75 6.55
CA MET A 214 -2.55 0.49 7.23
C MET A 214 -3.45 1.37 6.38
N THR A 215 -3.24 1.44 5.06
CA THR A 215 -4.02 2.30 4.17
C THR A 215 -4.17 1.71 2.75
N ASN A 216 -5.15 2.24 2.00
CA ASN A 216 -5.32 1.94 0.56
C ASN A 216 -4.08 2.31 -0.27
N ALA A 217 -3.25 3.24 0.22
CA ALA A 217 -2.04 3.67 -0.46
C ALA A 217 -0.83 2.72 -0.27
N ASP A 218 -0.95 1.71 0.59
CA ASP A 218 0.15 0.79 0.93
C ASP A 218 0.80 0.08 -0.28
N PRO A 219 0.04 -0.50 -1.24
CA PRO A 219 0.65 -1.16 -2.40
C PRO A 219 1.52 -0.19 -3.22
N TRP A 220 1.09 1.06 -3.31
CA TRP A 220 1.80 2.12 -4.03
C TRP A 220 3.07 2.52 -3.32
N ALA A 221 3.04 2.62 -1.99
CA ALA A 221 4.22 2.92 -1.19
C ALA A 221 5.32 1.86 -1.38
N ILE A 222 4.95 0.57 -1.42
CA ILE A 222 5.91 -0.51 -1.75
C ILE A 222 6.38 -0.38 -3.19
N ALA A 223 5.45 -0.20 -4.14
CA ALA A 223 5.77 -0.10 -5.55
C ALA A 223 6.77 1.04 -5.82
N LEU A 224 6.63 2.22 -5.21
CA LEU A 224 7.55 3.36 -5.37
C LEU A 224 9.03 2.98 -5.17
N PHE A 225 9.33 2.07 -4.25
CA PHE A 225 10.70 1.65 -3.91
C PHE A 225 11.10 0.30 -4.51
N ALA A 226 10.14 -0.58 -4.79
CA ALA A 226 10.39 -1.79 -5.55
C ALA A 226 10.98 -1.47 -6.93
N THR A 227 11.80 -2.38 -7.46
CA THR A 227 12.43 -2.24 -8.79
C THR A 227 11.90 -3.23 -9.79
N ARG A 228 10.70 -3.74 -9.54
CA ARG A 228 10.01 -4.73 -10.34
C ARG A 228 8.52 -4.58 -10.10
N MET A 229 7.73 -4.99 -11.08
CA MET A 229 6.29 -5.04 -10.94
C MET A 229 5.88 -6.05 -9.87
N ILE A 230 4.97 -5.65 -8.98
CA ILE A 230 4.43 -6.49 -7.92
C ILE A 230 2.95 -6.74 -8.20
N HIS A 231 2.58 -8.01 -8.30
CA HIS A 231 1.21 -8.44 -8.47
C HIS A 231 0.53 -8.54 -7.11
N PHE A 232 -0.16 -7.47 -6.70
CA PHE A 232 -0.84 -7.43 -5.40
C PHE A 232 -2.15 -8.21 -5.43
N VAL A 233 -2.42 -8.94 -4.35
CA VAL A 233 -3.72 -9.55 -4.10
C VAL A 233 -4.69 -8.46 -3.66
N THR A 234 -5.72 -8.23 -4.48
CA THR A 234 -6.68 -7.14 -4.26
C THR A 234 -8.09 -7.70 -4.21
N ALA A 235 -8.90 -7.10 -3.34
CA ALA A 235 -10.29 -7.47 -3.15
C ALA A 235 -11.10 -7.24 -4.45
N ASP A 236 -12.05 -8.11 -4.75
CA ASP A 236 -12.75 -8.14 -6.02
C ASP A 236 -13.69 -6.93 -6.22
N GLU A 237 -14.09 -6.27 -5.13
CA GLU A 237 -14.98 -5.11 -5.17
C GLU A 237 -14.41 -3.94 -5.99
N VAL A 238 -13.08 -3.78 -6.04
CA VAL A 238 -12.45 -2.70 -6.82
C VAL A 238 -12.55 -2.92 -8.34
N PHE A 239 -12.91 -4.14 -8.77
CA PHE A 239 -13.07 -4.51 -10.19
C PHE A 239 -14.51 -4.40 -10.69
N ARG A 240 -15.45 -4.01 -9.82
CA ARG A 240 -16.87 -3.81 -10.16
C ARG A 240 -17.08 -2.70 -11.18
N HIS A 241 -16.39 -1.57 -10.98
CA HIS A 241 -16.49 -0.42 -11.87
C HIS A 241 -15.60 -0.61 -13.11
N PRO A 242 -16.05 -0.26 -14.34
CA PRO A 242 -15.28 -0.45 -15.57
C PRO A 242 -13.87 0.15 -15.51
N PHE A 243 -13.75 1.36 -14.96
CA PHE A 243 -12.45 2.01 -14.75
C PHE A 243 -11.55 1.21 -13.79
N GLY A 244 -12.08 0.75 -12.65
CA GLY A 244 -11.31 -0.04 -11.69
C GLY A 244 -10.85 -1.38 -12.29
N ARG A 245 -11.73 -2.05 -13.04
CA ARG A 245 -11.40 -3.27 -13.78
C ARG A 245 -10.23 -3.07 -14.74
N TRP A 246 -10.31 -2.03 -15.57
CA TRP A 246 -9.24 -1.68 -16.50
C TRP A 246 -7.95 -1.32 -15.76
N PHE A 247 -8.02 -0.46 -14.75
CA PHE A 247 -6.86 0.06 -14.03
C PHE A 247 -6.11 -1.00 -13.22
N PHE A 248 -6.81 -1.77 -12.39
CA PHE A 248 -6.20 -2.84 -11.59
C PHE A 248 -5.82 -4.05 -12.46
N GLY A 249 -6.59 -4.32 -13.51
CA GLY A 249 -6.26 -5.35 -14.51
C GLY A 249 -4.98 -4.99 -15.27
N ALA A 250 -4.83 -3.74 -15.70
CA ALA A 250 -3.63 -3.24 -16.35
C ALA A 250 -2.41 -3.36 -15.43
N GLN A 251 -2.57 -3.24 -14.11
CA GLN A 251 -1.50 -3.41 -13.14
C GLN A 251 -1.27 -4.87 -12.71
N GLY A 252 -1.91 -5.83 -13.35
CA GLY A 252 -1.74 -7.26 -13.05
C GLY A 252 -2.17 -7.64 -11.62
N ALA A 253 -3.10 -6.91 -11.01
CA ALA A 253 -3.60 -7.22 -9.68
C ALA A 253 -4.37 -8.56 -9.66
N ILE A 254 -4.14 -9.36 -8.62
CA ILE A 254 -4.72 -10.69 -8.45
C ILE A 254 -6.06 -10.54 -7.73
N ARG A 255 -7.15 -10.82 -8.42
CA ARG A 255 -8.53 -10.69 -7.91
C ARG A 255 -8.84 -11.74 -6.85
N LYS A 256 -9.20 -11.33 -5.63
CA LYS A 256 -9.62 -12.21 -4.54
C LYS A 256 -11.01 -11.85 -4.02
N LYS A 257 -11.92 -12.83 -4.02
CA LYS A 257 -13.20 -12.76 -3.29
C LYS A 257 -12.93 -12.92 -1.79
N LYS A 258 -13.43 -12.02 -0.95
CA LYS A 258 -13.17 -12.06 0.50
C LYS A 258 -13.90 -13.20 1.23
N TRP A 259 -15.10 -13.54 0.77
CA TRP A 259 -16.02 -14.48 1.43
C TRP A 259 -15.93 -15.92 0.92
N THR A 260 -15.06 -16.23 -0.05
CA THR A 260 -14.90 -17.61 -0.55
C THR A 260 -13.45 -18.07 -0.55
N ARG A 261 -13.25 -19.36 -0.25
CA ARG A 261 -11.96 -20.03 -0.45
C ARG A 261 -11.73 -20.19 -1.95
N ASN A 262 -10.91 -19.31 -2.52
CA ASN A 262 -10.69 -19.28 -3.96
C ASN A 262 -9.36 -19.96 -4.35
N VAL A 263 -9.44 -21.24 -4.72
CA VAL A 263 -8.28 -22.04 -5.19
C VAL A 263 -7.63 -21.43 -6.44
N TRP A 264 -8.39 -20.68 -7.26
CA TRP A 264 -7.84 -20.01 -8.43
C TRP A 264 -6.82 -18.94 -8.05
N VAL A 265 -7.05 -18.18 -6.98
CA VAL A 265 -6.12 -17.15 -6.49
C VAL A 265 -4.78 -17.76 -6.10
N LEU A 266 -4.81 -18.91 -5.41
CA LEU A 266 -3.61 -19.63 -5.00
C LEU A 266 -2.82 -20.12 -6.22
N ARG A 267 -3.50 -20.70 -7.22
CA ARG A 267 -2.88 -21.15 -8.47
C ARG A 267 -2.28 -19.99 -9.26
N GLU A 268 -2.97 -18.86 -9.33
CA GLU A 268 -2.48 -17.68 -10.06
C GLU A 268 -1.25 -17.06 -9.38
N MET A 269 -1.27 -16.93 -8.05
CA MET A 269 -0.08 -16.51 -7.29
C MET A 269 1.09 -17.47 -7.54
N LYS A 270 0.85 -18.79 -7.49
CA LYS A 270 1.90 -19.80 -7.74
C LYS A 270 2.47 -19.68 -9.15
N ARG A 271 1.61 -19.53 -10.16
CA ARG A 271 2.02 -19.33 -11.56
C ARG A 271 2.89 -18.08 -11.74
N ILE A 272 2.51 -16.97 -11.11
CA ILE A 272 3.27 -15.71 -11.16
C ILE A 272 4.63 -15.88 -10.48
N VAL A 273 4.65 -16.44 -9.27
CA VAL A 273 5.90 -16.71 -8.54
C VAL A 273 6.79 -17.66 -9.33
N ASP A 274 6.28 -18.77 -9.85
CA ASP A 274 7.03 -19.75 -10.64
C ASP A 274 7.60 -19.17 -11.93
N SER A 275 6.96 -18.15 -12.51
CA SER A 275 7.51 -17.39 -13.64
C SER A 275 8.63 -16.41 -13.26
N GLY A 276 9.09 -16.45 -12.01
CA GLY A 276 10.14 -15.59 -11.49
C GLY A 276 9.68 -14.15 -11.22
N ARG A 277 8.36 -13.91 -11.08
CA ARG A 277 7.76 -12.58 -10.82
C ARG A 277 7.46 -12.35 -9.33
N ALA A 278 7.08 -11.13 -8.98
CA ALA A 278 6.80 -10.74 -7.59
C ALA A 278 5.30 -10.72 -7.29
N VAL A 279 4.91 -11.26 -6.13
CA VAL A 279 3.54 -11.17 -5.60
C VAL A 279 3.54 -10.34 -4.33
N GLY A 280 2.52 -9.50 -4.14
CA GLY A 280 2.33 -8.72 -2.92
C GLY A 280 1.11 -9.21 -2.13
N ILE A 281 1.30 -9.49 -0.85
CA ILE A 281 0.25 -10.00 0.04
C ILE A 281 0.21 -9.15 1.31
N PHE A 282 -1.00 -8.77 1.71
CA PHE A 282 -1.26 -8.21 3.03
C PHE A 282 -1.91 -9.31 3.88
N PRO A 283 -1.16 -9.98 4.79
CA PRO A 283 -1.63 -11.18 5.46
C PRO A 283 -2.92 -10.96 6.27
N GLN A 284 -3.14 -9.73 6.74
CA GLN A 284 -4.34 -9.31 7.47
C GLN A 284 -5.64 -9.41 6.66
N GLY A 285 -5.57 -9.34 5.32
CA GLY A 285 -6.74 -9.40 4.42
C GLY A 285 -7.69 -8.19 4.44
N GLN A 286 -7.53 -7.29 5.41
CA GLN A 286 -8.27 -6.03 5.55
C GLN A 286 -7.42 -4.95 6.22
N TYR A 287 -7.77 -3.69 5.97
CA TYR A 287 -7.13 -2.53 6.60
C TYR A 287 -7.43 -2.50 8.10
N ASN A 288 -6.55 -1.86 8.87
CA ASN A 288 -6.82 -1.53 10.26
C ASN A 288 -7.50 -0.15 10.31
N TRP A 289 -8.66 -0.08 10.94
CA TRP A 289 -9.38 1.18 11.10
C TRP A 289 -8.74 2.10 12.15
N ASP A 290 -7.98 1.54 13.10
CA ASP A 290 -7.53 2.21 14.32
C ASP A 290 -5.99 2.31 14.45
N GLY A 291 -5.27 2.05 13.36
CA GLY A 291 -3.80 2.04 13.32
C GLY A 291 -3.15 0.85 14.04
N GLY A 292 -3.94 -0.10 14.55
CA GLY A 292 -3.45 -1.34 15.14
C GLY A 292 -3.03 -2.39 14.10
N HIS A 293 -3.12 -3.66 14.48
CA HIS A 293 -2.96 -4.78 13.55
C HIS A 293 -4.04 -5.84 13.79
N ASN A 294 -4.61 -6.34 12.69
CA ASN A 294 -5.54 -7.46 12.69
C ASN A 294 -4.81 -8.77 13.01
N VAL A 295 -5.53 -9.72 13.59
CA VAL A 295 -5.04 -11.08 13.77
C VAL A 295 -4.90 -11.73 12.41
N VAL A 296 -3.72 -12.30 12.17
CA VAL A 296 -3.46 -13.09 10.98
C VAL A 296 -3.58 -14.57 11.34
N GLY A 297 -4.48 -15.29 10.68
CA GLY A 297 -4.61 -16.73 10.85
C GLY A 297 -3.48 -17.50 10.15
N ASP A 298 -3.19 -18.71 10.61
CA ASP A 298 -2.11 -19.55 10.08
C ASP A 298 -2.26 -19.88 8.58
N GLU A 299 -3.48 -19.83 8.04
CA GLU A 299 -3.79 -20.17 6.65
C GLU A 299 -2.99 -19.35 5.63
N VAL A 300 -2.75 -18.06 5.88
CA VAL A 300 -1.95 -17.26 4.93
C VAL A 300 -0.47 -17.62 4.97
N TYR A 301 0.06 -18.03 6.11
CA TYR A 301 1.44 -18.52 6.21
C TYR A 301 1.60 -19.89 5.56
N ARG A 302 0.56 -20.74 5.58
CA ARG A 302 0.48 -21.97 4.78
C ARG A 302 0.49 -21.66 3.29
N VAL A 303 -0.23 -20.62 2.85
CA VAL A 303 -0.16 -20.14 1.46
C VAL A 303 1.26 -19.68 1.10
N LEU A 304 1.91 -18.89 1.96
CA LEU A 304 3.30 -18.47 1.73
C LEU A 304 4.27 -19.67 1.64
N ARG A 305 4.09 -20.70 2.47
CA ARG A 305 4.82 -21.97 2.36
C ARG A 305 4.54 -22.70 1.03
N PHE A 306 3.28 -22.75 0.60
CA PHE A 306 2.88 -23.35 -0.67
C PHE A 306 3.48 -22.64 -1.88
N LEU A 307 3.56 -21.29 -1.84
CA LEU A 307 4.23 -20.51 -2.89
C LEU A 307 5.72 -20.82 -2.96
N ASN A 308 6.33 -21.18 -1.82
CA ASN A 308 7.70 -21.66 -1.73
C ASN A 308 8.70 -20.72 -2.43
N ALA A 309 8.63 -19.44 -2.06
CA ALA A 309 9.52 -18.39 -2.56
C ALA A 309 10.02 -17.54 -1.39
N PRO A 310 11.17 -16.85 -1.55
CA PRO A 310 11.63 -15.87 -0.59
C PRO A 310 10.55 -14.83 -0.28
N VAL A 311 10.28 -14.60 1.01
CA VAL A 311 9.32 -13.62 1.48
C VAL A 311 10.06 -12.41 2.03
N VAL A 312 9.91 -11.26 1.39
CA VAL A 312 10.40 -9.96 1.89
C VAL A 312 9.37 -9.39 2.85
N PRO A 313 9.65 -9.34 4.15
CA PRO A 313 8.77 -8.72 5.12
C PRO A 313 8.88 -7.20 4.96
N VAL A 314 7.74 -6.53 5.01
CA VAL A 314 7.64 -5.07 4.90
C VAL A 314 6.86 -4.51 6.08
N THR A 315 7.29 -3.36 6.56
CA THR A 315 6.59 -2.62 7.61
C THR A 315 6.44 -1.18 7.25
N PHE A 316 5.21 -0.69 7.36
CA PHE A 316 4.92 0.73 7.28
C PHE A 316 4.91 1.39 8.65
N VAL A 317 5.54 2.55 8.73
CA VAL A 317 5.48 3.47 9.88
C VAL A 317 4.96 4.81 9.38
N GLY A 318 3.95 5.37 10.07
CA GLY A 318 3.33 6.66 9.69
C GLY A 318 2.27 6.59 8.60
N ALA A 319 1.98 5.40 8.06
CA ALA A 319 1.01 5.19 6.97
C ALA A 319 -0.44 5.40 7.42
N HIS A 320 -0.78 4.97 8.64
CA HIS A 320 -2.11 5.21 9.22
C HIS A 320 -2.34 6.71 9.41
N GLU A 321 -1.36 7.44 9.94
CA GLU A 321 -1.45 8.89 10.13
C GLU A 321 -1.40 9.66 8.82
N ALA A 322 -0.78 9.11 7.78
CA ALA A 322 -0.78 9.67 6.43
C ALA A 322 -2.17 9.69 5.83
N TRP A 323 -2.89 8.57 5.88
CA TRP A 323 -4.22 8.46 5.30
C TRP A 323 -5.01 7.30 5.90
N PRO A 324 -5.63 7.50 7.07
CA PRO A 324 -6.35 6.42 7.74
C PRO A 324 -7.62 6.06 6.96
N PRO A 325 -8.10 4.80 6.99
CA PRO A 325 -9.21 4.35 6.15
C PRO A 325 -10.53 5.11 6.36
N TRP A 326 -10.75 5.64 7.56
CA TRP A 326 -11.92 6.44 7.89
C TRP A 326 -11.86 7.88 7.36
N SER A 327 -10.69 8.37 6.94
CA SER A 327 -10.53 9.74 6.46
C SER A 327 -10.59 9.82 4.95
N PHE A 328 -11.48 10.68 4.45
CA PHE A 328 -11.59 10.89 2.99
C PHE A 328 -10.33 11.55 2.40
N TRP A 329 -9.72 12.50 3.12
CA TRP A 329 -8.56 13.24 2.63
C TRP A 329 -7.26 12.77 3.29
N PRO A 330 -6.18 12.56 2.50
CA PRO A 330 -4.86 12.32 3.06
C PRO A 330 -4.36 13.58 3.79
N ALA A 331 -3.52 13.39 4.81
CA ALA A 331 -2.79 14.48 5.45
C ALA A 331 -1.32 14.44 5.11
N ARG A 332 -0.65 15.58 5.34
CA ARG A 332 0.81 15.61 5.28
C ARG A 332 1.41 14.94 6.50
N SER A 333 2.26 13.94 6.32
CA SER A 333 2.94 13.23 7.42
C SER A 333 4.29 12.69 6.94
N ASP A 334 5.03 12.01 7.81
CA ASP A 334 6.18 11.20 7.40
C ASP A 334 5.75 9.75 7.26
N TRP A 335 6.04 9.14 6.12
CA TRP A 335 5.77 7.73 5.85
C TRP A 335 7.07 7.00 5.54
N GLU A 336 7.42 6.02 6.37
CA GLU A 336 8.55 5.14 6.15
C GLU A 336 8.11 3.72 5.76
N VAL A 337 8.74 3.19 4.71
CA VAL A 337 8.60 1.82 4.23
C VAL A 337 9.88 1.05 4.56
N ARG A 338 9.78 0.05 5.43
CA ARG A 338 10.93 -0.78 5.82
C ARG A 338 10.89 -2.12 5.14
N PHE A 339 11.95 -2.45 4.43
CA PHE A 339 12.16 -3.76 3.82
C PHE A 339 13.17 -4.53 4.69
N PHE A 340 12.77 -5.71 5.15
CA PHE A 340 13.64 -6.60 5.92
C PHE A 340 14.26 -7.67 5.01
N GLU A 341 15.30 -8.33 5.53
CA GLU A 341 15.94 -9.45 4.87
C GLU A 341 14.91 -10.52 4.46
N PRO A 342 14.99 -11.06 3.23
CA PRO A 342 14.08 -12.11 2.79
C PRO A 342 14.21 -13.35 3.67
N VAL A 343 13.07 -13.91 4.07
CA VAL A 343 13.01 -15.20 4.77
C VAL A 343 12.46 -16.26 3.83
N HIS A 344 13.10 -17.43 3.78
CA HIS A 344 12.58 -18.52 2.96
C HIS A 344 11.71 -19.46 3.83
N PRO A 345 10.49 -19.84 3.38
CA PRO A 345 9.62 -20.70 4.19
C PRO A 345 10.20 -22.08 4.51
N ARG A 346 11.19 -22.55 3.72
CA ARG A 346 11.90 -23.83 3.94
C ARG A 346 12.89 -23.79 5.12
N ASP A 347 13.29 -22.59 5.56
CA ASP A 347 14.30 -22.44 6.62
C ASP A 347 13.73 -22.71 8.02
N TYR A 348 12.42 -22.97 8.12
CA TYR A 348 11.68 -23.14 9.36
C TYR A 348 11.07 -24.54 9.39
N ALA A 349 10.99 -25.17 10.56
CA ALA A 349 10.42 -26.51 10.67
C ALA A 349 8.90 -26.50 10.39
N ASP A 350 8.18 -25.57 11.04
CA ASP A 350 6.73 -25.49 10.98
C ASP A 350 6.18 -24.09 10.65
N VAL A 351 4.87 -24.02 10.46
CA VAL A 351 4.15 -22.78 10.13
C VAL A 351 4.20 -21.77 11.29
N ALA A 352 4.22 -22.24 12.54
CA ALA A 352 4.19 -21.37 13.71
C ALA A 352 5.52 -20.63 13.89
N GLU A 353 6.64 -21.31 13.69
CA GLU A 353 7.98 -20.72 13.70
C GLU A 353 8.14 -19.71 12.56
N PHE A 354 7.74 -20.09 11.35
CA PHE A 354 7.77 -19.21 10.18
C PHE A 354 6.91 -17.95 10.38
N ARG A 355 5.69 -18.12 10.92
CA ARG A 355 4.80 -17.02 11.29
C ARG A 355 5.45 -16.08 12.29
N LYS A 356 6.04 -16.62 13.36
CA LYS A 356 6.73 -15.82 14.39
C LYS A 356 7.88 -15.00 13.78
N ALA A 357 8.64 -15.58 12.86
CA ALA A 357 9.76 -14.92 12.19
C ALA A 357 9.33 -13.80 11.23
N LEU A 358 8.17 -13.95 10.58
CA LEU A 358 7.56 -12.92 9.74
C LEU A 358 6.88 -11.82 10.55
N ASP A 359 6.10 -12.20 11.57
CA ASP A 359 5.33 -11.26 12.40
C ASP A 359 6.22 -10.32 13.18
N SER A 360 7.35 -10.82 13.69
CA SER A 360 8.35 -10.01 14.41
C SER A 360 8.93 -8.89 13.54
N LYS A 361 8.89 -9.05 12.21
CA LYS A 361 9.31 -8.05 11.23
C LYS A 361 8.12 -7.20 10.79
N MET A 362 7.08 -7.80 10.18
CA MET A 362 5.92 -7.07 9.63
C MET A 362 5.20 -6.20 10.66
N PHE A 363 5.06 -6.69 11.89
CA PHE A 363 4.37 -6.00 13.00
C PHE A 363 5.34 -5.44 14.03
N SER A 364 6.58 -5.17 13.63
CA SER A 364 7.59 -4.53 14.48
C SER A 364 7.26 -3.08 14.84
N THR A 365 6.15 -2.53 14.35
CA THR A 365 5.66 -1.19 14.71
C THR A 365 5.13 -1.10 16.14
N ASN A 366 4.95 -2.21 16.84
CA ASN A 366 4.54 -2.19 18.25
C ASN A 366 5.50 -1.32 19.08
N GLY A 367 5.02 -0.16 19.52
CA GLY A 367 5.79 0.81 20.32
C GLY A 367 6.34 2.01 19.56
N TYR A 368 6.15 2.11 18.24
CA TYR A 368 6.47 3.35 17.51
C TYR A 368 5.48 4.45 17.91
N PRO A 369 5.96 5.62 18.34
CA PRO A 369 5.07 6.73 18.65
C PRO A 369 4.35 7.17 17.36
N PRO A 370 3.06 7.55 17.46
CA PRO A 370 2.32 8.02 16.30
C PRO A 370 3.02 9.18 15.61
N VAL A 371 2.97 9.20 14.28
CA VAL A 371 3.60 10.26 13.48
C VAL A 371 2.69 11.46 13.43
N ARG A 372 3.24 12.65 13.73
CA ARG A 372 2.49 13.90 13.62
C ARG A 372 2.11 14.17 12.16
N ARG A 373 0.81 14.31 11.88
CA ARG A 373 0.21 14.72 10.61
C ARG A 373 -0.22 16.19 10.61
N ARG A 374 -0.38 16.78 9.42
CA ARG A 374 -0.96 18.10 9.18
C ARG A 374 -2.01 17.99 8.07
N GLY A 375 -3.28 18.09 8.41
CA GLY A 375 -4.39 18.04 7.45
C GLY A 375 -5.53 18.98 7.83
N PHE A 376 -6.30 19.41 6.84
CA PHE A 376 -7.55 20.14 7.06
C PHE A 376 -8.56 19.18 7.69
N ALA A 377 -8.95 19.45 8.94
CA ALA A 377 -9.85 18.61 9.74
C ALA A 377 -9.36 17.16 9.93
N SER A 378 -8.25 17.00 10.67
CA SER A 378 -7.50 15.74 10.81
C SER A 378 -8.28 14.58 11.44
N HIS A 379 -9.46 14.83 12.01
CA HIS A 379 -10.31 13.86 12.71
C HIS A 379 -11.64 13.58 12.02
N LYS A 380 -11.90 14.15 10.82
CA LYS A 380 -13.14 13.86 10.08
C LYS A 380 -13.19 12.39 9.63
N GLY A 381 -14.29 11.72 9.95
CA GLY A 381 -14.57 10.31 9.77
C GLY A 381 -14.21 9.43 10.96
N ILE A 382 -13.54 9.97 12.00
CA ILE A 382 -12.98 9.15 13.09
C ILE A 382 -14.06 8.47 13.94
N THR A 383 -15.31 8.92 13.88
CA THR A 383 -16.45 8.34 14.59
C THR A 383 -16.75 6.88 14.20
N VAL A 384 -16.23 6.39 13.07
CA VAL A 384 -16.26 4.96 12.73
C VAL A 384 -15.43 4.13 13.73
N VAL A 385 -14.32 4.69 14.24
CA VAL A 385 -13.50 4.08 15.29
C VAL A 385 -14.04 4.43 16.67
N LEU A 386 -14.45 5.69 16.86
CA LEU A 386 -15.07 6.20 18.07
C LEU A 386 -16.59 6.04 17.98
N TRP A 387 -17.03 4.80 17.80
CA TRP A 387 -18.44 4.48 17.57
C TRP A 387 -19.32 4.58 18.84
N GLY A 388 -18.69 4.63 20.02
CA GLY A 388 -19.35 4.78 21.32
C GLY A 388 -18.60 5.72 22.26
N CYS A 389 -19.28 6.15 23.32
CA CYS A 389 -18.68 7.01 24.35
C CYS A 389 -18.08 6.18 25.49
N VAL A 390 -16.76 6.27 25.69
CA VAL A 390 -16.06 5.57 26.79
C VAL A 390 -16.36 6.11 28.19
N ARG A 391 -17.07 7.25 28.31
CA ARG A 391 -17.45 7.85 29.60
C ARG A 391 -18.79 7.34 30.11
N CYS A 392 -19.81 7.34 29.26
CA CYS A 392 -21.18 6.98 29.66
C CYS A 392 -21.71 5.70 29.02
N GLY A 393 -20.95 5.06 28.14
CA GLY A 393 -21.38 3.84 27.43
C GLY A 393 -22.42 4.06 26.34
N GLY A 394 -22.75 5.30 25.99
CA GLY A 394 -23.73 5.59 24.94
C GLY A 394 -23.22 5.21 23.55
N ALA A 395 -23.96 4.35 22.84
CA ALA A 395 -23.67 3.90 21.48
C ALA A 395 -24.13 4.94 20.43
N ALA A 396 -23.34 5.15 19.37
CA ALA A 396 -23.60 6.16 18.32
C ALA A 396 -23.89 7.58 18.84
N THR A 397 -23.39 7.92 20.03
CA THR A 397 -23.65 9.21 20.67
C THR A 397 -22.65 10.30 20.30
N LEU A 398 -21.53 9.94 19.66
CA LEU A 398 -20.45 10.88 19.34
C LEU A 398 -20.73 11.65 18.04
N GLU A 399 -20.60 12.97 18.10
CA GLU A 399 -20.70 13.90 16.98
C GLU A 399 -19.37 14.63 16.77
N GLU A 400 -19.01 14.88 15.51
CA GLU A 400 -17.78 15.59 15.18
C GLU A 400 -17.90 17.09 15.52
N THR A 401 -16.83 17.63 16.08
CA THR A 401 -16.66 19.05 16.38
C THR A 401 -15.53 19.64 15.54
N ARG A 402 -15.14 20.89 15.77
CA ARG A 402 -14.02 21.52 15.06
C ARG A 402 -12.66 20.90 15.39
N GLU A 403 -12.48 20.33 16.58
CA GLU A 403 -11.17 19.85 17.09
C GLU A 403 -11.16 18.38 17.53
N GLY A 404 -12.27 17.67 17.35
CA GLY A 404 -12.41 16.28 17.78
C GLY A 404 -13.86 15.85 17.80
N VAL A 405 -14.33 15.21 18.86
CA VAL A 405 -15.70 14.69 18.99
C VAL A 405 -16.33 15.06 20.33
N ARG A 406 -17.67 15.12 20.37
CA ARG A 406 -18.46 15.39 21.58
C ARG A 406 -19.56 14.35 21.72
N CYS A 407 -19.86 13.93 22.94
CA CYS A 407 -21.01 13.06 23.20
C CYS A 407 -22.29 13.87 23.31
N ARG A 408 -23.34 13.52 22.55
CA ARG A 408 -24.67 14.13 22.65
C ARG A 408 -25.37 13.83 23.98
N LYS A 409 -25.06 12.69 24.61
CA LYS A 409 -25.68 12.20 25.85
C LYS A 409 -25.05 12.80 27.11
N CYS A 410 -23.78 12.50 27.39
CA CYS A 410 -23.10 12.98 28.60
C CYS A 410 -22.31 14.28 28.41
N ARG A 411 -22.30 14.86 27.19
CA ARG A 411 -21.61 16.11 26.84
C ARG A 411 -20.07 16.07 27.00
N SER A 412 -19.47 14.91 27.26
CA SER A 412 -18.01 14.76 27.28
C SER A 412 -17.39 15.13 25.93
N GLU A 413 -16.29 15.87 25.97
CA GLU A 413 -15.53 16.28 24.78
C GLU A 413 -14.18 15.58 24.71
N PHE A 414 -13.85 15.08 23.51
CA PHE A 414 -12.57 14.46 23.20
C PHE A 414 -11.91 15.22 22.07
N LYS A 415 -10.73 15.81 22.33
CA LYS A 415 -9.91 16.46 21.32
C LYS A 415 -9.09 15.40 20.58
N VAL A 416 -8.95 15.55 19.27
CA VAL A 416 -8.07 14.69 18.46
C VAL A 416 -6.83 15.48 18.09
N GLU A 417 -5.68 15.03 18.57
CA GLU A 417 -4.40 15.69 18.31
C GLU A 417 -3.86 15.36 16.91
N PRO A 418 -2.90 16.15 16.40
CA PRO A 418 -2.30 15.91 15.09
C PRO A 418 -1.51 14.60 15.00
N ASP A 419 -1.33 13.83 16.06
CA ASP A 419 -0.75 12.48 16.03
C ASP A 419 -1.84 11.39 16.23
N LEU A 420 -3.12 11.77 16.04
CA LEU A 420 -4.32 10.95 16.19
C LEU A 420 -4.58 10.44 17.63
N LYS A 421 -3.90 10.99 18.63
CA LYS A 421 -4.29 10.76 20.03
C LYS A 421 -5.62 11.44 20.34
N ILE A 422 -6.46 10.70 21.04
CA ILE A 422 -7.76 11.13 21.55
C ILE A 422 -7.56 11.56 22.99
N VAL A 423 -7.64 12.86 23.25
CA VAL A 423 -7.45 13.48 24.56
C VAL A 423 -8.80 13.88 25.13
N ASP A 424 -9.15 13.27 26.25
CA ASP A 424 -10.33 13.65 27.02
C ASP A 424 -10.12 15.03 27.67
N LYS A 425 -10.97 16.01 27.33
CA LYS A 425 -10.80 17.39 27.80
C LYS A 425 -11.04 17.56 29.30
N ALA A 426 -11.78 16.65 29.94
CA ALA A 426 -12.13 16.79 31.35
C ALA A 426 -11.01 16.32 32.30
N ASN A 427 -10.17 15.36 31.90
CA ASN A 427 -9.08 14.85 32.74
C ASN A 427 -7.70 14.81 32.06
N GLY A 428 -7.59 15.24 30.80
CA GLY A 428 -6.35 15.23 30.04
C GLY A 428 -5.83 13.84 29.65
N ARG A 429 -6.61 12.77 29.89
CA ARG A 429 -6.20 11.40 29.54
C ARG A 429 -6.14 11.25 28.02
N ALA A 430 -4.96 10.93 27.51
CA ALA A 430 -4.73 10.63 26.10
C ALA A 430 -4.78 9.12 25.83
N MET A 431 -5.40 8.73 24.72
CA MET A 431 -5.46 7.35 24.22
C MET A 431 -5.20 7.34 22.72
N THR A 432 -4.56 6.29 22.20
CA THR A 432 -4.56 6.04 20.75
C THR A 432 -5.93 5.56 20.30
N GLU A 433 -6.20 5.61 18.99
CA GLU A 433 -7.40 5.02 18.38
C GLU A 433 -7.60 3.56 18.79
N ALA A 434 -6.55 2.73 18.66
CA ALA A 434 -6.60 1.32 19.06
C ALA A 434 -6.92 1.12 20.55
N GLN A 435 -6.41 1.99 21.43
CA GLN A 435 -6.71 1.96 22.87
C GLN A 435 -8.16 2.37 23.16
N TYR A 436 -8.66 3.38 22.47
CA TYR A 436 -10.05 3.84 22.60
C TYR A 436 -11.01 2.72 22.15
N ARG A 437 -10.80 2.15 20.97
CA ARG A 437 -11.60 1.02 20.47
C ARG A 437 -11.52 -0.19 21.38
N SER A 438 -10.34 -0.54 21.88
CA SER A 438 -10.19 -1.67 22.82
C SER A 438 -10.94 -1.43 24.13
N THR A 439 -11.02 -0.17 24.58
CA THR A 439 -11.84 0.20 25.74
C THR A 439 -13.33 -0.01 25.46
N LEU A 440 -13.82 0.41 24.28
CA LEU A 440 -15.20 0.17 23.87
C LEU A 440 -15.53 -1.32 23.77
N LEU A 441 -14.66 -2.13 23.17
CA LEU A 441 -14.84 -3.58 23.07
C LEU A 441 -14.91 -4.25 24.45
N LYS A 442 -14.15 -3.74 25.42
CA LYS A 442 -14.21 -4.21 26.80
C LYS A 442 -15.51 -3.81 27.49
N MET A 443 -15.95 -2.57 27.29
CA MET A 443 -17.26 -2.11 27.78
C MET A 443 -18.41 -2.91 27.16
N LEU A 444 -18.31 -3.25 25.87
CA LEU A 444 -19.24 -4.12 25.17
C LEU A 444 -19.31 -5.49 25.85
N ALA A 445 -18.16 -6.13 26.07
CA ALA A 445 -18.08 -7.43 26.71
C ALA A 445 -18.55 -7.45 28.17
N ASP A 446 -18.32 -6.35 28.89
CA ASP A 446 -18.77 -6.18 30.27
C ASP A 446 -20.26 -5.78 30.37
N GLY A 447 -20.98 -5.63 29.25
CA GLY A 447 -22.36 -5.19 29.22
C GLY A 447 -22.58 -3.73 29.68
N LYS A 448 -21.54 -2.90 29.57
CA LYS A 448 -21.52 -1.48 30.00
C LYS A 448 -21.91 -0.50 28.88
N LEU A 449 -22.24 -1.01 27.69
CA LEU A 449 -22.78 -0.20 26.61
C LEU A 449 -24.30 -0.25 26.61
N GLU A 450 -24.92 0.88 26.28
CA GLU A 450 -26.37 1.07 26.31
C GLU A 450 -27.12 0.05 25.43
N ASP A 451 -26.55 -0.29 24.28
CA ASP A 451 -27.10 -1.23 23.31
C ASP A 451 -26.61 -2.68 23.51
N ALA A 452 -25.91 -2.92 24.62
CA ALA A 452 -25.43 -4.22 25.05
C ALA A 452 -25.62 -4.44 26.57
N ALA A 453 -26.60 -3.77 27.17
CA ALA A 453 -26.80 -3.78 28.63
C ALA A 453 -26.95 -5.22 29.15
N ASP A 454 -26.25 -5.54 30.23
CA ASP A 454 -26.21 -6.88 30.84
C ASP A 454 -25.81 -8.00 29.86
N GLY A 455 -25.04 -7.65 28.81
CA GLY A 455 -24.59 -8.57 27.77
C GLY A 455 -25.63 -8.89 26.70
N ARG A 456 -26.81 -8.24 26.73
CA ARG A 456 -27.87 -8.40 25.71
C ARG A 456 -27.75 -7.33 24.65
N LEU A 457 -27.39 -7.75 23.44
CA LEU A 457 -27.32 -6.91 22.25
C LEU A 457 -28.72 -6.55 21.78
N SER A 458 -28.98 -5.26 21.61
CA SER A 458 -30.24 -4.74 21.06
C SER A 458 -29.94 -3.51 20.19
N LEU A 459 -29.48 -3.77 18.97
CA LEU A 459 -29.16 -2.73 18.00
C LEU A 459 -30.19 -2.72 16.88
N ALA A 460 -30.57 -1.53 16.42
CA ALA A 460 -31.40 -1.37 15.23
C ALA A 460 -31.01 -0.08 14.50
N SER A 461 -30.80 -0.18 13.18
CA SER A 461 -30.49 0.96 12.33
C SER A 461 -31.16 0.82 10.98
N ARG A 462 -31.49 1.95 10.34
CA ARG A 462 -31.98 1.91 8.96
C ARG A 462 -30.85 1.50 8.01
N ALA A 463 -31.17 0.70 7.00
CA ALA A 463 -30.20 0.23 6.02
C ALA A 463 -30.82 -0.05 4.65
N LYS A 464 -30.00 0.07 3.61
CA LYS A 464 -30.26 -0.52 2.29
C LYS A 464 -29.56 -1.87 2.22
N ALA A 465 -30.34 -2.92 1.97
CA ALA A 465 -29.82 -4.29 1.87
C ALA A 465 -29.59 -4.67 0.40
N TYR A 466 -28.47 -5.33 0.13
CA TYR A 466 -28.09 -5.86 -1.17
C TYR A 466 -27.62 -7.30 -1.04
N ARG A 467 -27.99 -8.15 -1.99
CA ARG A 467 -27.45 -9.51 -2.14
C ARG A 467 -26.28 -9.47 -3.12
N ILE A 468 -25.14 -10.04 -2.73
CA ILE A 468 -23.96 -10.16 -3.58
C ILE A 468 -24.02 -11.52 -4.28
N GLU A 469 -24.51 -11.54 -5.52
CA GLU A 469 -24.63 -12.77 -6.31
C GLU A 469 -23.30 -13.12 -7.01
N SER A 470 -22.58 -12.10 -7.45
CA SER A 470 -21.24 -12.26 -8.02
C SER A 470 -20.38 -11.04 -7.71
N THR A 471 -19.11 -11.08 -8.09
CA THR A 471 -18.21 -9.93 -8.00
C THR A 471 -18.85 -8.70 -8.65
N ASP A 472 -19.59 -8.88 -9.73
CA ASP A 472 -20.07 -7.80 -10.60
C ASP A 472 -21.57 -7.49 -10.43
N LEU A 473 -22.28 -8.25 -9.60
CA LEU A 473 -23.73 -8.14 -9.45
C LEU A 473 -24.13 -7.98 -7.98
N LEU A 474 -24.56 -6.76 -7.65
CA LEU A 474 -25.25 -6.43 -6.41
C LEU A 474 -26.74 -6.26 -6.71
N THR A 475 -27.55 -7.21 -6.28
CA THR A 475 -29.00 -7.16 -6.42
C THR A 475 -29.58 -6.45 -5.20
N ARG A 476 -30.29 -5.33 -5.40
CA ARG A 476 -30.93 -4.63 -4.28
C ARG A 476 -32.06 -5.49 -3.74
N VAL A 477 -32.03 -5.74 -2.43
CA VAL A 477 -33.06 -6.52 -1.72
C VAL A 477 -34.19 -5.58 -1.29
N GLY A 478 -33.84 -4.46 -0.66
CA GLY A 478 -34.82 -3.51 -0.16
C GLY A 478 -34.21 -2.44 0.73
N GLU A 479 -35.06 -1.57 1.26
CA GLU A 479 -34.72 -0.58 2.27
C GLU A 479 -35.58 -0.79 3.52
N GLY A 480 -34.97 -0.73 4.70
CA GLY A 480 -35.65 -1.07 5.95
C GLY A 480 -34.76 -0.88 7.15
N THR A 481 -34.99 -1.70 8.18
CA THR A 481 -34.24 -1.71 9.43
C THR A 481 -33.45 -3.00 9.54
N VAL A 482 -32.14 -2.90 9.80
CA VAL A 482 -31.31 -4.02 10.22
C VAL A 482 -31.22 -4.00 11.75
N SER A 483 -31.41 -5.14 12.38
CA SER A 483 -31.29 -5.31 13.83
C SER A 483 -30.32 -6.44 14.18
N LEU A 484 -29.60 -6.29 15.29
CA LEU A 484 -28.65 -7.28 15.78
C LEU A 484 -28.94 -7.61 17.24
N THR A 485 -29.01 -8.91 17.52
CA THR A 485 -29.11 -9.52 18.85
C THR A 485 -27.96 -10.51 19.05
N ASN A 486 -27.84 -11.11 20.24
CA ASN A 486 -26.82 -12.14 20.48
C ASN A 486 -27.00 -13.37 19.57
N GLU A 487 -28.23 -13.68 19.16
CA GLU A 487 -28.57 -14.90 18.45
C GLU A 487 -28.72 -14.69 16.94
N GLN A 488 -29.17 -13.51 16.51
CA GLN A 488 -29.49 -13.24 15.11
C GLN A 488 -29.22 -11.80 14.65
N LEU A 489 -28.86 -11.67 13.38
CA LEU A 489 -28.91 -10.44 12.59
C LEU A 489 -30.14 -10.50 11.68
N ALA A 490 -31.09 -9.59 11.86
CA ALA A 490 -32.32 -9.53 11.08
C ALA A 490 -32.39 -8.26 10.23
N PHE A 491 -33.08 -8.32 9.10
CA PHE A 491 -33.42 -7.16 8.28
C PHE A 491 -34.90 -7.23 7.90
N ALA A 492 -35.63 -6.17 8.19
CA ALA A 492 -37.04 -6.02 7.84
C ALA A 492 -37.23 -4.73 7.04
N GLY A 493 -37.74 -4.84 5.81
CA GLY A 493 -37.88 -3.69 4.91
C GLY A 493 -38.81 -3.95 3.74
N THR A 494 -38.75 -3.06 2.76
CA THR A 494 -39.59 -3.11 1.56
C THR A 494 -38.71 -3.18 0.31
N SER A 495 -39.05 -4.06 -0.64
CA SER A 495 -38.39 -4.17 -1.94
C SER A 495 -38.74 -2.99 -2.86
N GLU A 496 -38.04 -2.86 -4.00
CA GLU A 496 -38.38 -1.85 -5.01
C GLU A 496 -39.78 -2.04 -5.61
N ARG A 497 -40.36 -3.24 -5.50
CA ARG A 497 -41.71 -3.57 -5.97
C ARG A 497 -42.79 -3.37 -4.91
N GLY A 498 -42.43 -2.87 -3.72
CA GLY A 498 -43.36 -2.66 -2.61
C GLY A 498 -43.65 -3.90 -1.77
N GLU A 499 -42.96 -5.01 -2.02
CA GLU A 499 -43.14 -6.27 -1.27
C GLU A 499 -42.38 -6.21 0.07
N ALA A 500 -42.98 -6.75 1.13
CA ALA A 500 -42.30 -6.88 2.42
C ALA A 500 -41.17 -7.93 2.32
N VAL A 501 -39.99 -7.56 2.80
CA VAL A 501 -38.81 -8.43 2.83
C VAL A 501 -38.30 -8.56 4.26
N CYS A 502 -38.23 -9.79 4.73
CA CYS A 502 -37.59 -10.15 5.99
C CYS A 502 -36.44 -11.12 5.71
N LEU A 503 -35.28 -10.84 6.30
CA LEU A 503 -34.12 -11.71 6.29
C LEU A 503 -33.70 -11.95 7.74
N GLU A 504 -33.49 -13.21 8.11
CA GLU A 504 -32.98 -13.60 9.42
C GLU A 504 -31.72 -14.43 9.20
N ILE A 505 -30.61 -13.97 9.79
CA ILE A 505 -29.31 -14.60 9.71
C ILE A 505 -28.90 -14.95 11.13
N PRO A 506 -28.96 -16.22 11.54
CA PRO A 506 -28.43 -16.66 12.81
C PRO A 506 -26.94 -16.29 12.92
N VAL A 507 -26.54 -15.76 14.07
CA VAL A 507 -25.13 -15.36 14.33
C VAL A 507 -24.19 -16.56 14.19
N ALA A 508 -24.66 -17.75 14.54
CA ALA A 508 -23.94 -19.01 14.37
C ALA A 508 -23.62 -19.34 12.90
N ASP A 509 -24.49 -18.94 11.97
CA ASP A 509 -24.35 -19.22 10.53
C ASP A 509 -23.50 -18.17 9.79
N VAL A 510 -23.10 -17.09 10.48
CA VAL A 510 -22.19 -16.10 9.91
C VAL A 510 -20.79 -16.71 9.83
N ASP A 511 -20.33 -16.97 8.61
CA ASP A 511 -18.99 -17.47 8.33
C ASP A 511 -17.95 -16.35 8.42
N PHE A 512 -18.24 -15.23 7.77
CA PHE A 512 -17.31 -14.11 7.58
C PHE A 512 -18.06 -12.77 7.55
N THR A 513 -17.45 -11.73 8.14
CA THR A 513 -17.99 -10.37 8.10
C THR A 513 -16.86 -9.36 8.12
N PHE A 514 -17.07 -8.21 7.49
CA PHE A 514 -16.16 -7.08 7.48
C PHE A 514 -16.90 -5.80 7.09
N LEU A 515 -16.29 -4.64 7.35
CA LEU A 515 -16.70 -3.37 6.76
C LEU A 515 -15.97 -3.11 5.44
N ASN A 516 -16.71 -2.82 4.38
CA ASN A 516 -16.10 -2.43 3.11
C ASN A 516 -15.54 -0.99 3.18
N GLY A 517 -14.86 -0.53 2.13
CA GLY A 517 -14.25 0.81 2.10
C GLY A 517 -15.24 1.98 2.17
N ALA A 518 -16.55 1.72 2.01
CA ALA A 518 -17.62 2.70 2.20
C ALA A 518 -18.27 2.60 3.60
N GLY A 519 -17.75 1.75 4.49
CA GLY A 519 -18.32 1.51 5.82
C GLY A 519 -19.59 0.66 5.83
N HIS A 520 -19.91 -0.04 4.74
CA HIS A 520 -21.06 -0.94 4.71
C HIS A 520 -20.70 -2.30 5.34
N LEU A 521 -21.61 -2.85 6.14
CA LEU A 521 -21.47 -4.19 6.71
C LEU A 521 -21.68 -5.24 5.63
N VAL A 522 -20.69 -6.11 5.44
CA VAL A 522 -20.83 -7.29 4.58
C VAL A 522 -20.86 -8.53 5.47
N VAL A 523 -21.85 -9.39 5.26
CA VAL A 523 -22.05 -10.64 6.01
C VAL A 523 -22.16 -11.78 5.02
N SER A 524 -21.29 -12.77 5.17
CA SER A 524 -21.39 -14.06 4.49
C SER A 524 -21.97 -15.07 5.45
N ALA A 525 -23.12 -15.63 5.10
CA ALA A 525 -23.78 -16.69 5.85
C ALA A 525 -24.00 -17.89 4.93
N GLY A 526 -23.32 -19.01 5.19
CA GLY A 526 -23.17 -20.15 4.29
C GLY A 526 -24.40 -20.50 3.45
N PRO A 527 -25.54 -20.89 4.05
CA PRO A 527 -26.74 -21.29 3.31
C PRO A 527 -27.53 -20.11 2.70
N LEU A 528 -27.40 -18.90 3.24
CA LEU A 528 -28.19 -17.73 2.83
C LEU A 528 -27.49 -16.90 1.74
N GLY A 529 -26.17 -17.06 1.62
CA GLY A 529 -25.32 -16.32 0.69
C GLY A 529 -24.71 -15.09 1.35
N VAL A 530 -24.40 -14.07 0.53
CA VAL A 530 -23.68 -12.88 0.98
C VAL A 530 -24.54 -11.65 0.85
N TYR A 531 -24.65 -10.90 1.93
CA TYR A 531 -25.44 -9.69 2.02
C TYR A 531 -24.57 -8.50 2.40
N GLN A 532 -24.92 -7.33 1.86
CA GLN A 532 -24.33 -6.04 2.21
C GLN A 532 -25.43 -5.13 2.74
N PHE A 533 -25.21 -4.55 3.92
CA PHE A 533 -26.08 -3.57 4.55
C PHE A 533 -25.40 -2.20 4.57
N ALA A 534 -25.95 -1.25 3.82
CA ALA A 534 -25.51 0.13 3.82
C ALA A 534 -26.37 0.93 4.80
N LEU A 535 -25.82 1.26 5.97
CA LEU A 535 -26.55 1.97 7.03
C LEU A 535 -26.91 3.40 6.58
N ILE A 536 -28.12 3.82 6.95
CA ILE A 536 -28.69 5.15 6.69
C ILE A 536 -28.68 5.88 8.04
N GLU A 537 -28.16 7.11 8.07
CA GLU A 537 -28.08 8.00 9.25
C GLU A 537 -27.12 7.56 10.38
N ASP A 538 -26.98 6.27 10.65
CA ASP A 538 -26.14 5.70 11.71
C ASP A 538 -24.76 5.23 11.21
N SER A 539 -24.03 6.08 10.49
CA SER A 539 -22.69 5.73 9.96
C SER A 539 -21.65 5.39 11.04
N ASN A 540 -21.95 5.69 12.29
CA ASN A 540 -21.07 5.49 13.43
C ASN A 540 -21.24 4.12 14.08
N LEU A 541 -22.31 3.36 13.79
CA LEU A 541 -22.51 2.06 14.40
C LEU A 541 -21.61 1.01 13.76
N ARG A 542 -20.61 0.56 14.54
CA ARG A 542 -19.67 -0.47 14.10
C ARG A 542 -20.27 -1.86 14.30
N LEU A 543 -21.32 -2.18 13.54
CA LEU A 543 -22.02 -3.47 13.60
C LEU A 543 -21.07 -4.68 13.49
N GLU A 544 -19.93 -4.53 12.79
CA GLU A 544 -18.89 -5.56 12.75
C GLU A 544 -18.34 -5.90 14.15
N ASP A 545 -18.02 -4.91 14.99
CA ASP A 545 -17.47 -5.14 16.33
C ASP A 545 -18.49 -5.86 17.23
N TYR A 546 -19.77 -5.49 17.12
CA TYR A 546 -20.87 -6.14 17.84
C TYR A 546 -21.13 -7.57 17.34
N LEU A 547 -21.14 -7.78 16.02
CA LEU A 547 -21.35 -9.09 15.42
C LEU A 547 -20.18 -10.03 15.73
N MET A 548 -18.94 -9.53 15.75
CA MET A 548 -17.77 -10.29 16.20
C MET A 548 -17.87 -10.69 17.67
N HIS A 549 -18.31 -9.76 18.54
CA HIS A 549 -18.57 -10.04 19.94
C HIS A 549 -19.66 -11.11 20.12
N ALA A 550 -20.80 -10.99 19.43
CA ALA A 550 -21.89 -11.96 19.46
C ALA A 550 -21.44 -13.38 19.06
N ARG A 551 -20.52 -13.49 18.09
CA ARG A 551 -19.95 -14.77 17.62
C ARG A 551 -18.98 -15.42 18.62
N GLY A 552 -18.70 -14.79 19.77
CA GLY A 552 -17.66 -15.24 20.69
C GLY A 552 -16.24 -15.22 20.09
N ARG A 553 -16.07 -14.60 18.91
CA ARG A 553 -14.76 -14.46 18.26
C ARG A 553 -14.11 -13.21 18.81
N ILE A 554 -13.15 -13.39 19.69
CA ILE A 554 -12.40 -12.30 20.30
C ILE A 554 -11.72 -11.49 19.18
N VAL A 555 -12.24 -10.28 18.93
CA VAL A 555 -11.44 -9.20 18.32
C VAL A 555 -10.27 -9.03 19.26
N ARG A 556 -9.07 -9.47 18.85
CA ARG A 556 -7.90 -9.50 19.75
C ARG A 556 -7.69 -8.11 20.33
N MET A 557 -7.96 -8.00 21.62
CA MET A 557 -7.95 -6.72 22.33
C MET A 557 -6.51 -6.30 22.56
N TRP A 558 -6.21 -5.04 22.25
CA TRP A 558 -4.98 -4.44 22.73
C TRP A 558 -5.10 -4.20 24.22
N PRO A 559 -4.02 -4.41 25.00
CA PRO A 559 -4.07 -4.13 26.42
C PRO A 559 -4.46 -2.66 26.60
N THR A 560 -5.53 -2.42 27.36
CA THR A 560 -6.00 -1.07 27.65
C THR A 560 -4.88 -0.28 28.34
N PRO A 561 -4.93 1.06 28.35
CA PRO A 561 -3.96 1.86 29.11
C PRO A 561 -3.86 1.44 30.59
N GLU A 562 -4.95 0.88 31.14
CA GLU A 562 -4.99 0.34 32.49
C GLU A 562 -4.26 -1.00 32.61
N GLU A 563 -4.50 -1.94 31.70
CA GLU A 563 -3.76 -3.21 31.66
C GLU A 563 -2.27 -3.00 31.36
N ILE A 564 -1.91 -2.02 30.53
CA ILE A 564 -0.50 -1.65 30.31
C ILE A 564 0.11 -1.17 31.64
N ARG A 565 -0.59 -0.32 32.39
CA ARG A 565 -0.14 0.13 33.72
C ARG A 565 -0.06 -1.01 34.72
N GLU A 566 -1.03 -1.92 34.74
CA GLU A 566 -1.03 -3.10 35.62
C GLU A 566 0.12 -4.05 35.28
N ARG A 567 0.34 -4.35 34.00
CA ARG A 567 1.49 -5.16 33.55
C ARG A 567 2.81 -4.49 33.89
N ALA A 568 2.92 -3.17 33.76
CA ALA A 568 4.10 -2.43 34.18
C ALA A 568 4.32 -2.51 35.70
N ARG A 569 3.25 -2.41 36.50
CA ARG A 569 3.29 -2.59 37.96
C ARG A 569 3.69 -4.01 38.33
N ALA A 570 3.10 -5.02 37.70
CA ALA A 570 3.42 -6.44 37.93
C ALA A 570 4.88 -6.76 37.59
N ARG A 571 5.39 -6.25 36.45
CA ARG A 571 6.82 -6.39 36.11
C ARG A 571 7.75 -5.71 37.10
N ARG A 572 7.34 -4.58 37.69
CA ARG A 572 8.10 -3.92 38.76
C ARG A 572 8.12 -4.78 40.03
N ARG A 573 6.96 -5.33 40.45
CA ARG A 573 6.87 -6.25 41.60
C ARG A 573 7.74 -7.49 41.40
N GLN A 574 7.64 -8.17 40.25
CA GLN A 574 8.50 -9.32 39.94
C GLN A 574 9.99 -8.98 39.96
N ARG A 575 10.38 -7.78 39.51
CA ARG A 575 11.78 -7.35 39.58
C ARG A 575 12.23 -7.07 41.02
N GLN A 576 11.34 -6.55 41.86
CA GLN A 576 11.64 -6.36 43.28
C GLN A 576 11.73 -7.71 44.00
N GLU A 577 10.77 -8.60 43.81
CA GLU A 577 10.77 -9.96 44.38
C GLU A 577 12.00 -10.76 43.94
N ALA A 578 12.42 -10.65 42.67
CA ALA A 578 13.64 -11.29 42.17
C ALA A 578 14.92 -10.67 42.74
N ALA A 579 14.93 -9.35 43.02
CA ALA A 579 16.06 -8.68 43.64
C ALA A 579 16.15 -9.01 45.14
N GLU A 580 15.02 -9.09 45.84
CA GLU A 580 14.94 -9.53 47.24
C GLU A 580 15.37 -10.99 47.38
N GLY A 581 14.88 -11.89 46.53
CA GLY A 581 15.30 -13.29 46.53
C GLY A 581 16.77 -13.50 46.16
N ALA A 582 17.34 -12.65 45.30
CA ALA A 582 18.77 -12.67 45.01
C ALA A 582 19.61 -12.20 46.22
N ALA A 583 19.17 -11.15 46.91
CA ALA A 583 19.82 -10.66 48.13
C ALA A 583 19.73 -11.67 49.29
N GLU A 584 18.61 -12.35 49.45
CA GLU A 584 18.46 -13.43 50.45
C GLU A 584 19.34 -14.64 50.14
N ALA A 585 19.48 -15.01 48.87
CA ALA A 585 20.38 -16.09 48.44
C ALA A 585 21.86 -15.73 48.64
N GLU A 586 22.23 -14.48 48.41
CA GLU A 586 23.59 -13.96 48.65
C GLU A 586 23.91 -13.93 50.15
N ALA A 587 22.99 -13.45 51.00
CA ALA A 587 23.14 -13.47 52.46
C ALA A 587 23.20 -14.90 53.04
N ALA A 588 22.44 -15.84 52.49
CA ALA A 588 22.50 -17.25 52.88
C ALA A 588 23.81 -17.93 52.47
N ALA A 589 24.39 -17.55 51.33
CA ALA A 589 25.69 -18.03 50.89
C ALA A 589 26.80 -17.48 51.79
N GLU A 590 26.75 -16.20 52.19
CA GLU A 590 27.71 -15.60 53.13
C GLU A 590 27.62 -16.24 54.53
N ALA A 591 26.42 -16.49 55.06
CA ALA A 591 26.23 -17.17 56.34
C ALA A 591 26.67 -18.65 56.32
N GLY A 592 26.56 -19.32 55.17
CA GLY A 592 27.07 -20.69 54.98
C GLY A 592 28.60 -20.76 54.99
N VAL A 593 29.27 -19.75 54.43
CA VAL A 593 30.74 -19.63 54.43
C VAL A 593 31.27 -19.31 55.84
N GLU A 594 30.56 -18.50 56.64
CA GLU A 594 30.95 -18.24 58.04
C GLU A 594 30.74 -19.46 58.96
N ALA A 595 29.74 -20.31 58.68
CA ALA A 595 29.51 -21.54 59.43
C ALA A 595 30.58 -22.63 59.16
N GLU A 596 31.13 -22.69 57.95
CA GLU A 596 32.25 -23.58 57.61
C GLU A 596 33.60 -23.08 58.15
N ALA A 597 33.78 -21.76 58.28
CA ALA A 597 35.00 -21.15 58.85
C ALA A 597 35.10 -21.23 60.39
N GLY A 598 34.02 -21.62 61.08
CA GLY A 598 33.98 -21.75 62.55
C GLY A 598 34.22 -23.16 63.11
N VAL A 599 34.59 -24.12 62.27
CA VAL A 599 34.77 -25.55 62.64
C VAL A 599 36.24 -26.02 62.58
N GLU A 600 37.22 -25.12 62.41
CA GLU A 600 38.65 -25.43 62.60
C GLU A 600 39.17 -25.16 64.02
#